data_AF-A0A3D2ERG2-F1
#
_entry.id   AF-A0A3D2ERG2-F1
#
_cell.length_a   1.000
_cell.length_b   1.000
_cell.length_c   1.000
_cell.angle_alpha   90.00
_cell.angle_beta   90.00
_cell.angle_gamma   90.00
#
_symmetry.space_group_name_H-M   'P 1'
#
loop_
_entity.id
_entity.type
_entity.pdbx_description
1 polymer ?
#
loop_
_entity_poly.entity_id
_entity_poly.type
_entity_poly.pdbx_seq_one_letter_code
_entity_poly.pdbx_strand_id
1 'polypeptide(L)'
;MHKAPYDNQNRAIVDRADPVTPLVYFNIVKLSAGERFVSTVEGYETCLVPATGAIDVQIGDWSADGVGGRGEDVWDGEPNAVYVPVGASAEMTAVSDCEVFIAGAAFDEVYAPFVVRAGDIDPVQYGSDDTKTHRKIKHLLGQNPPGKVGRLLVSELYTVGAGGWSGFPPHKHDTDRLPDESHHDEVYNFRFRPGHGFGMQLLQREDGEVGEAYHIVDGSTLQIDKGYHPCVAAPGYEMYYFTILAGASQRSLVQFFQPTHAYQVETIPGIKDMIAKFK
;
A
#
# COMPACT_ATOMS: atom_id res chain seq x y z
N MET A 1 1.11 -15.63 -4.86
CA MET A 1 0.12 -14.96 -4.00
C MET A 1 0.71 -14.55 -2.66
N HIS A 2 0.76 -15.44 -1.65
CA HIS A 2 1.43 -15.14 -0.37
C HIS A 2 2.92 -15.46 -0.48
N LYS A 3 3.77 -14.50 -0.12
CA LYS A 3 5.21 -14.65 0.01
C LYS A 3 5.57 -14.42 1.47
N ALA A 4 6.05 -15.47 2.14
CA ALA A 4 6.61 -15.39 3.48
C ALA A 4 7.80 -14.41 3.49
N PRO A 5 8.13 -13.76 4.62
CA PRO A 5 9.27 -12.86 4.70
C PRO A 5 10.59 -13.57 4.36
N TYR A 6 11.44 -12.88 3.61
CA TYR A 6 12.78 -13.34 3.21
C TYR A 6 13.67 -12.15 2.91
N ASP A 7 14.98 -12.36 2.89
CA ASP A 7 15.92 -11.39 2.32
C ASP A 7 15.82 -11.44 0.80
N ASN A 8 15.18 -10.43 0.21
CA ASN A 8 15.02 -10.29 -1.22
C ASN A 8 16.27 -9.77 -1.93
N GLN A 9 17.37 -9.51 -1.20
CA GLN A 9 18.64 -9.02 -1.75
C GLN A 9 18.46 -7.75 -2.58
N ASN A 10 17.56 -6.87 -2.13
CA ASN A 10 17.14 -5.64 -2.82
C ASN A 10 16.57 -5.86 -4.24
N ARG A 11 16.14 -7.09 -4.58
CA ARG A 11 15.45 -7.42 -5.84
C ARG A 11 13.93 -7.40 -5.66
N ALA A 12 13.22 -7.10 -6.73
CA ALA A 12 11.77 -7.02 -6.74
C ALA A 12 11.11 -8.26 -6.10
N ILE A 13 10.18 -8.02 -5.18
CA ILE A 13 9.34 -9.06 -4.56
C ILE A 13 8.19 -9.40 -5.50
N VAL A 14 7.63 -8.39 -6.16
CA VAL A 14 6.68 -8.47 -7.28
C VAL A 14 7.31 -7.70 -8.42
N ASP A 15 7.74 -8.41 -9.46
CA ASP A 15 8.43 -7.81 -10.61
C ASP A 15 7.43 -7.38 -11.68
N ARG A 16 7.91 -6.69 -12.71
CA ARG A 16 7.12 -6.28 -13.87
C ARG A 16 6.47 -7.48 -14.54
N ALA A 17 5.24 -7.28 -15.04
CA ALA A 17 4.44 -8.32 -15.67
C ALA A 17 4.33 -9.60 -14.81
N ASP A 18 4.26 -9.45 -13.47
CA ASP A 18 4.04 -10.55 -12.55
C ASP A 18 2.75 -11.32 -12.95
N PRO A 19 2.76 -12.67 -12.91
CA PRO A 19 1.63 -13.47 -13.39
C PRO A 19 0.37 -13.38 -12.51
N VAL A 20 0.46 -12.83 -11.30
CA VAL A 20 -0.66 -12.71 -10.36
C VAL A 20 -1.20 -11.28 -10.34
N THR A 21 -0.31 -10.28 -10.32
CA THR A 21 -0.66 -8.84 -10.30
C THR A 21 0.14 -8.10 -11.36
N PRO A 22 -0.16 -8.28 -12.66
CA PRO A 22 0.65 -7.77 -13.77
C PRO A 22 0.82 -6.25 -13.80
N LEU A 23 -0.10 -5.50 -13.20
CA LEU A 23 -0.08 -4.04 -13.18
C LEU A 23 0.78 -3.48 -12.05
N VAL A 24 1.13 -4.27 -11.03
CA VAL A 24 1.86 -3.81 -9.83
C VAL A 24 3.32 -4.22 -9.87
N TYR A 25 4.19 -3.30 -9.45
CA TYR A 25 5.57 -3.58 -9.07
C TYR A 25 5.78 -3.33 -7.58
N PHE A 26 6.55 -4.19 -6.91
CA PHE A 26 6.92 -3.97 -5.52
C PHE A 26 8.33 -4.48 -5.19
N ASN A 27 9.12 -3.63 -4.55
CA ASN A 27 10.41 -3.98 -3.98
C ASN A 27 10.57 -3.39 -2.57
N ILE A 28 11.36 -4.08 -1.74
CA ILE A 28 11.87 -3.56 -0.47
C ILE A 28 13.38 -3.48 -0.61
N VAL A 29 13.93 -2.29 -0.40
CA VAL A 29 15.37 -2.05 -0.47
C VAL A 29 15.87 -1.67 0.92
N LYS A 30 16.87 -2.38 1.43
CA LYS A 30 17.56 -2.07 2.67
C LYS A 30 18.94 -1.52 2.35
N LEU A 31 19.27 -0.37 2.92
CA LEU A 31 20.54 0.33 2.70
C LEU A 31 21.16 0.71 4.04
N SER A 32 22.48 0.62 4.11
CA SER A 32 23.24 1.25 5.19
C SER A 32 23.50 2.72 4.89
N ALA A 33 23.72 3.54 5.92
CA ALA A 33 24.04 4.96 5.76
C ALA A 33 25.19 5.20 4.76
N GLY A 34 24.98 6.08 3.79
CA GLY A 34 25.90 6.41 2.69
C GLY A 34 25.84 5.46 1.50
N GLU A 35 25.16 4.32 1.60
CA GLU A 35 24.94 3.40 0.48
C GLU A 35 24.01 4.02 -0.56
N ARG A 36 24.23 3.64 -1.82
CA ARG A 36 23.44 4.12 -2.95
C ARG A 36 22.76 2.97 -3.67
N PHE A 37 21.54 3.23 -4.11
CA PHE A 37 20.79 2.28 -4.92
C PHE A 37 20.08 3.01 -6.05
N VAL A 38 20.23 2.51 -7.27
CA VAL A 38 19.55 3.03 -8.45
C VAL A 38 18.35 2.16 -8.76
N SER A 39 17.16 2.75 -8.74
CA SER A 39 15.92 2.12 -9.18
C SER A 39 15.56 2.60 -10.57
N THR A 40 15.32 1.67 -11.50
CA THR A 40 14.75 1.95 -12.83
C THR A 40 13.80 0.83 -13.17
N VAL A 41 12.53 1.17 -13.41
CA VAL A 41 11.47 0.21 -13.70
C VAL A 41 10.79 0.62 -15.00
N GLU A 42 11.22 0.05 -16.12
CA GLU A 42 10.70 0.49 -17.43
C GLU A 42 9.21 0.10 -17.56
N GLY A 43 8.41 1.03 -18.08
CA GLY A 43 6.96 0.87 -18.26
C GLY A 43 6.14 1.08 -16.98
N TYR A 44 6.78 1.46 -15.87
CA TYR A 44 6.11 1.70 -14.59
C TYR A 44 6.47 3.07 -14.05
N GLU A 45 5.48 3.78 -13.54
CA GLU A 45 5.70 4.86 -12.56
C GLU A 45 5.96 4.23 -11.20
N THR A 46 6.77 4.87 -10.36
CA THR A 46 7.04 4.35 -9.00
C THR A 46 6.90 5.40 -7.90
N CYS A 47 6.79 4.94 -6.67
CA CYS A 47 6.73 5.73 -5.46
C CYS A 47 7.71 5.15 -4.45
N LEU A 48 8.72 5.94 -4.08
CA LEU A 48 9.75 5.59 -3.11
C LEU A 48 9.28 6.03 -1.73
N VAL A 49 9.12 5.10 -0.80
CA VAL A 49 8.58 5.34 0.54
C VAL A 49 9.53 4.75 1.59
N PRO A 50 10.35 5.56 2.26
CA PRO A 50 11.12 5.10 3.42
C PRO A 50 10.16 4.62 4.53
N ALA A 51 10.16 3.31 4.76
CA ALA A 51 9.49 2.67 5.88
C ALA A 51 10.16 3.07 7.21
N THR A 52 11.50 3.09 7.20
CA THR A 52 12.35 3.60 8.28
C THR A 52 13.55 4.34 7.68
N GLY A 53 14.16 5.22 8.48
CA GLY A 53 15.29 6.03 8.08
C GLY A 53 14.94 7.14 7.08
N ALA A 54 15.98 7.64 6.39
CA ALA A 54 15.83 8.67 5.37
C ALA A 54 16.78 8.47 4.19
N ILE A 55 16.37 9.00 3.03
CA ILE A 55 17.11 8.97 1.77
C ILE A 55 17.11 10.37 1.12
N ASP A 56 18.18 10.67 0.40
CA ASP A 56 18.21 11.71 -0.64
C ASP A 56 17.92 11.05 -1.99
N VAL A 57 17.16 11.71 -2.86
CA VAL A 57 16.74 11.16 -4.16
C VAL A 57 17.12 12.09 -5.29
N GLN A 58 17.76 11.55 -6.33
CA GLN A 58 18.10 12.25 -7.58
C GLN A 58 17.39 11.58 -8.78
N ILE A 59 16.70 12.39 -9.60
CA ILE A 59 15.99 11.96 -10.82
C ILE A 59 16.28 12.96 -11.94
N GLY A 60 17.23 12.64 -12.83
CA GLY A 60 17.67 13.60 -13.85
C GLY A 60 18.21 14.88 -13.19
N ASP A 61 17.60 16.02 -13.49
CA ASP A 61 17.93 17.32 -12.88
C ASP A 61 17.10 17.66 -11.61
N TRP A 62 16.14 16.82 -11.25
CA TRP A 62 15.29 17.03 -10.07
C TRP A 62 15.83 16.25 -8.87
N SER A 63 15.72 16.82 -7.66
CA SER A 63 16.12 16.15 -6.43
C SER A 63 15.22 16.47 -5.24
N ALA A 64 15.25 15.61 -4.23
CA ALA A 64 14.66 15.84 -2.92
C ALA A 64 15.51 15.21 -1.82
N ASP A 65 15.85 16.02 -0.82
CA ASP A 65 16.72 15.60 0.29
C ASP A 65 15.92 15.20 1.53
N GLY A 66 16.48 14.32 2.36
CA GLY A 66 15.93 13.93 3.65
C GLY A 66 14.49 13.42 3.56
N VAL A 67 14.18 12.66 2.52
CA VAL A 67 12.88 11.96 2.39
C VAL A 67 12.90 10.82 3.38
N GLY A 68 11.98 10.83 4.34
CA GLY A 68 11.96 9.93 5.50
C GLY A 68 11.18 10.58 6.64
N GLY A 69 11.33 10.14 7.87
CA GLY A 69 10.58 10.72 9.00
C GLY A 69 10.26 9.73 10.11
N ARG A 70 10.70 8.49 9.93
CA ARG A 70 10.55 7.38 10.87
C ARG A 70 11.90 6.80 11.20
N GLY A 71 12.11 6.37 12.44
CA GLY A 71 13.38 5.87 12.93
C GLY A 71 13.39 4.36 13.07
N GLU A 72 12.66 3.87 14.07
CA GLU A 72 12.64 2.48 14.50
C GLU A 72 11.65 1.63 13.69
N ASP A 73 10.44 2.14 13.49
CA ASP A 73 9.35 1.38 12.86
C ASP A 73 8.34 2.29 12.14
N VAL A 74 7.33 1.67 11.51
CA VAL A 74 6.32 2.39 10.73
C VAL A 74 5.37 3.25 11.57
N TRP A 75 5.41 3.15 12.90
CA TRP A 75 4.48 3.81 13.81
C TRP A 75 5.08 5.00 14.56
N ASP A 76 6.41 5.19 14.55
CA ASP A 76 7.08 6.25 15.31
C ASP A 76 7.04 7.65 14.64
N GLY A 77 6.43 7.75 13.46
CA GLY A 77 6.35 8.99 12.71
C GLY A 77 5.37 8.99 11.54
N GLU A 78 5.42 10.06 10.76
CA GLU A 78 4.64 10.24 9.52
C GLU A 78 5.50 9.92 8.30
N PRO A 79 4.96 9.26 7.27
CA PRO A 79 5.73 8.88 6.11
C PRO A 79 5.98 10.08 5.19
N ASN A 80 7.04 9.98 4.40
CA ASN A 80 7.30 10.84 3.24
C ASN A 80 7.47 9.92 2.03
N ALA A 81 7.31 10.47 0.82
CA ALA A 81 7.52 9.71 -0.40
C ALA A 81 8.05 10.56 -1.56
N VAL A 82 8.58 9.90 -2.58
CA VAL A 82 8.90 10.52 -3.87
C VAL A 82 8.19 9.78 -4.98
N TYR A 83 7.42 10.52 -5.78
CA TYR A 83 6.89 10.03 -7.04
C TYR A 83 7.97 10.09 -8.12
N VAL A 84 8.20 8.96 -8.79
CA VAL A 84 9.17 8.77 -9.86
C VAL A 84 8.42 8.53 -11.18
N PRO A 85 8.68 9.33 -12.22
CA PRO A 85 8.02 9.18 -13.51
C PRO A 85 8.27 7.83 -14.18
N VAL A 86 7.40 7.46 -15.10
CA VAL A 86 7.50 6.21 -15.88
C VAL A 86 8.89 6.03 -16.47
N GLY A 87 9.54 4.90 -16.12
CA GLY A 87 10.84 4.51 -16.66
C GLY A 87 12.01 5.41 -16.27
N ALA A 88 11.82 6.42 -15.42
CA ALA A 88 12.90 7.26 -14.95
C ALA A 88 13.83 6.48 -14.01
N SER A 89 15.12 6.82 -14.06
CA SER A 89 16.12 6.33 -13.11
C SER A 89 16.14 7.22 -11.88
N ALA A 90 15.88 6.65 -10.71
CA ALA A 90 15.98 7.32 -9.42
C ALA A 90 17.17 6.75 -8.64
N GLU A 91 18.19 7.59 -8.36
CA GLU A 91 19.27 7.26 -7.45
C GLU A 91 18.86 7.66 -6.03
N MET A 92 18.85 6.70 -5.10
CA MET A 92 18.65 6.92 -3.68
C MET A 92 20.00 6.85 -2.97
N THR A 93 20.31 7.83 -2.12
CA THR A 93 21.43 7.77 -1.18
C THR A 93 20.89 7.71 0.23
N ALA A 94 21.27 6.68 0.99
CA ALA A 94 20.84 6.52 2.37
C ALA A 94 21.48 7.56 3.28
N VAL A 95 20.66 8.39 3.94
CA VAL A 95 21.13 9.37 4.93
C VAL A 95 21.40 8.69 6.28
N SER A 96 20.57 7.70 6.60
CA SER A 96 20.72 6.76 7.71
C SER A 96 20.52 5.34 7.19
N ASP A 97 20.76 4.34 8.03
CA ASP A 97 20.25 2.99 7.76
C ASP A 97 18.73 3.09 7.50
N CYS A 98 18.26 2.46 6.44
CA CYS A 98 16.87 2.64 5.99
C CYS A 98 16.31 1.38 5.31
N GLU A 99 15.00 1.23 5.41
CA GLU A 99 14.19 0.33 4.61
C GLU A 99 13.29 1.19 3.72
N VAL A 100 13.35 1.00 2.41
CA VAL A 100 12.59 1.77 1.42
C VAL A 100 11.68 0.84 0.63
N PHE A 101 10.38 1.14 0.64
CA PHE A 101 9.39 0.49 -0.20
C PHE A 101 9.34 1.19 -1.55
N ILE A 102 9.44 0.43 -2.63
CA ILE A 102 9.30 0.92 -4.00
C ILE A 102 8.01 0.31 -4.54
N ALA A 103 6.94 1.10 -4.52
CA ALA A 103 5.66 0.74 -5.13
C ALA A 103 5.64 1.19 -6.58
N GLY A 104 5.04 0.43 -7.49
CA GLY A 104 4.89 0.86 -8.88
C GLY A 104 3.61 0.38 -9.53
N ALA A 105 3.18 1.11 -10.56
CA ALA A 105 2.06 0.76 -11.41
C ALA A 105 2.46 0.87 -12.89
N ALA A 106 1.98 -0.07 -13.71
CA ALA A 106 2.16 -0.01 -15.16
C ALA A 106 1.43 1.23 -15.71
N PHE A 107 2.16 2.05 -16.47
CA PHE A 107 1.64 3.30 -17.01
C PHE A 107 2.47 3.79 -18.20
N ASP A 108 1.83 4.48 -19.14
CA ASP A 108 2.44 4.85 -20.42
C ASP A 108 2.75 6.36 -20.56
N GLU A 109 2.16 7.21 -19.71
CA GLU A 109 2.42 8.65 -19.75
C GLU A 109 3.47 9.07 -18.73
N VAL A 110 4.29 10.05 -19.09
CA VAL A 110 5.34 10.60 -18.21
C VAL A 110 4.83 11.86 -17.53
N TYR A 111 4.82 11.87 -16.20
CA TYR A 111 4.56 13.07 -15.38
C TYR A 111 5.82 13.58 -14.68
N ALA A 112 5.76 14.76 -14.08
CA ALA A 112 6.92 15.34 -13.39
C ALA A 112 7.14 14.67 -12.02
N PRO A 113 8.40 14.48 -11.59
CA PRO A 113 8.68 14.00 -10.24
C PRO A 113 8.24 15.03 -9.20
N PHE A 114 7.84 14.54 -8.02
CA PHE A 114 7.53 15.38 -6.87
C PHE A 114 7.75 14.62 -5.56
N VAL A 115 7.86 15.37 -4.47
CA VAL A 115 7.97 14.82 -3.11
C VAL A 115 6.63 15.01 -2.38
N VAL A 116 6.23 13.98 -1.63
CA VAL A 116 5.14 14.01 -0.67
C VAL A 116 5.78 14.13 0.71
N ARG A 117 5.45 15.20 1.43
CA ARG A 117 5.87 15.41 2.81
C ARG A 117 4.71 15.12 3.76
N ALA A 118 5.02 14.91 5.04
CA ALA A 118 4.02 14.63 6.08
C ALA A 118 2.87 15.65 6.11
N GLY A 119 3.14 16.93 5.81
CA GLY A 119 2.12 17.98 5.74
C GLY A 119 1.18 17.88 4.52
N ASP A 120 1.54 17.11 3.50
CA ASP A 120 0.72 16.86 2.31
C ASP A 120 -0.23 15.67 2.48
N ILE A 121 -0.07 14.90 3.56
CA ILE A 121 -0.85 13.69 3.82
C ILE A 121 -2.13 14.05 4.56
N ASP A 122 -3.27 13.68 3.99
CA ASP A 122 -4.57 13.75 4.64
C ASP A 122 -4.88 12.42 5.35
N PRO A 123 -4.78 12.34 6.70
CA PRO A 123 -5.09 11.12 7.42
C PRO A 123 -6.60 10.88 7.45
N VAL A 124 -7.00 9.63 7.22
CA VAL A 124 -8.37 9.17 7.39
C VAL A 124 -8.42 8.23 8.58
N GLN A 125 -9.33 8.48 9.53
CA GLN A 125 -9.53 7.58 10.66
C GLN A 125 -11.02 7.32 10.85
N TYR A 126 -11.41 6.05 10.95
CA TYR A 126 -12.80 5.62 11.05
C TYR A 126 -12.90 4.26 11.76
N GLY A 127 -14.13 3.78 11.98
CA GLY A 127 -14.42 2.58 12.75
C GLY A 127 -14.19 2.78 14.25
N SER A 128 -14.25 1.70 15.02
CA SER A 128 -14.01 1.74 16.47
C SER A 128 -13.47 0.42 17.01
N ASP A 129 -12.89 0.47 18.21
CA ASP A 129 -12.41 -0.73 18.91
C ASP A 129 -13.56 -1.67 19.29
N ASP A 130 -14.76 -1.12 19.53
CA ASP A 130 -15.98 -1.87 19.82
C ASP A 130 -16.44 -2.68 18.61
N THR A 131 -16.39 -2.07 17.42
CA THR A 131 -16.73 -2.72 16.15
C THR A 131 -15.59 -3.59 15.61
N LYS A 132 -14.40 -3.50 16.22
CA LYS A 132 -13.15 -4.11 15.73
C LYS A 132 -12.78 -3.66 14.33
N THR A 133 -13.20 -2.49 13.87
CA THR A 133 -12.87 -1.97 12.53
C THR A 133 -12.10 -0.66 12.57
N HIS A 134 -11.53 -0.31 13.73
CA HIS A 134 -10.79 0.94 13.91
C HIS A 134 -9.56 0.98 13.01
N ARG A 135 -9.47 1.99 12.13
CA ARG A 135 -8.38 2.13 11.17
C ARG A 135 -7.93 3.56 11.04
N LYS A 136 -6.63 3.72 10.83
CA LYS A 136 -6.00 4.95 10.35
C LYS A 136 -5.39 4.66 8.99
N ILE A 137 -5.69 5.49 7.99
CA ILE A 137 -5.15 5.41 6.64
C ILE A 137 -4.38 6.69 6.36
N LYS A 138 -3.20 6.56 5.78
CA LYS A 138 -2.38 7.67 5.29
C LYS A 138 -2.21 7.49 3.78
N HIS A 139 -2.80 8.37 2.99
CA HIS A 139 -2.69 8.29 1.53
C HIS A 139 -1.45 9.07 1.05
N LEU A 140 -0.41 8.36 0.63
CA LEU A 140 0.79 9.01 0.08
C LEU A 140 0.53 9.48 -1.35
N LEU A 141 -0.06 8.59 -2.16
CA LEU A 141 -0.58 8.94 -3.49
C LEU A 141 -2.10 8.75 -3.48
N GLY A 142 -2.79 9.61 -2.74
CA GLY A 142 -4.25 9.65 -2.61
C GLY A 142 -4.95 10.38 -3.77
N GLN A 143 -6.15 10.91 -3.55
CA GLN A 143 -6.90 11.64 -4.59
C GLN A 143 -6.21 12.94 -5.04
N ASN A 144 -5.65 13.69 -4.10
CA ASN A 144 -5.08 15.02 -4.34
C ASN A 144 -3.58 15.06 -3.98
N PRO A 145 -2.71 14.30 -4.67
CA PRO A 145 -1.28 14.39 -4.43
C PRO A 145 -0.73 15.76 -4.89
N PRO A 146 0.45 16.19 -4.40
CA PRO A 146 1.07 17.46 -4.78
C PRO A 146 1.34 17.63 -6.29
N GLY A 147 1.47 16.52 -7.02
CA GLY A 147 1.68 16.49 -8.47
C GLY A 147 0.72 15.54 -9.18
N LYS A 148 0.97 15.32 -10.49
CA LYS A 148 0.18 14.36 -11.27
C LYS A 148 0.73 12.95 -11.09
N VAL A 149 -0.17 11.99 -10.96
CA VAL A 149 0.11 10.55 -10.83
C VAL A 149 -0.73 9.83 -11.87
N GLY A 150 -0.19 8.76 -12.45
CA GLY A 150 -0.86 7.93 -13.45
C GLY A 150 -1.97 7.06 -12.86
N ARG A 151 -1.73 5.76 -12.73
CA ARG A 151 -2.68 4.77 -12.21
C ARG A 151 -2.32 4.22 -10.84
N LEU A 152 -1.18 4.65 -10.29
CA LEU A 152 -0.70 4.25 -8.98
C LEU A 152 -1.48 4.92 -7.83
N LEU A 153 -1.90 4.09 -6.88
CA LEU A 153 -2.37 4.48 -5.55
C LEU A 153 -1.46 3.83 -4.50
N VAL A 154 -0.98 4.63 -3.55
CA VAL A 154 -0.11 4.17 -2.46
C VAL A 154 -0.64 4.69 -1.15
N SER A 155 -0.90 3.77 -0.22
CA SER A 155 -1.42 4.08 1.10
C SER A 155 -0.78 3.22 2.19
N GLU A 156 -0.71 3.78 3.39
CA GLU A 156 -0.37 3.06 4.60
C GLU A 156 -1.60 2.90 5.46
N LEU A 157 -1.92 1.67 5.85
CA LEU A 157 -3.07 1.35 6.67
C LEU A 157 -2.62 0.76 8.00
N TYR A 158 -3.23 1.28 9.06
CA TYR A 158 -3.02 0.84 10.43
C TYR A 158 -4.35 0.31 10.94
N THR A 159 -4.38 -0.96 11.31
CA THR A 159 -5.41 -1.47 12.19
C THR A 159 -5.13 -0.90 13.58
N VAL A 160 -5.96 0.04 14.01
CA VAL A 160 -5.78 0.74 15.27
C VAL A 160 -6.28 -0.18 16.40
N GLY A 161 -5.48 -0.28 17.46
CA GLY A 161 -5.72 -1.23 18.54
C GLY A 161 -5.36 -2.66 18.17
N ALA A 162 -5.51 -3.56 19.14
CA ALA A 162 -5.12 -4.96 19.01
C ALA A 162 -6.28 -5.86 18.59
N GLY A 163 -6.03 -6.79 17.66
CA GLY A 163 -7.02 -7.80 17.26
C GLY A 163 -8.16 -7.28 16.37
N GLY A 164 -7.95 -6.18 15.64
CA GLY A 164 -8.94 -5.57 14.74
C GLY A 164 -8.95 -6.17 13.33
N TRP A 165 -10.03 -5.87 12.61
CA TRP A 165 -10.28 -6.17 11.20
C TRP A 165 -10.02 -4.96 10.31
N SER A 166 -9.28 -5.22 9.23
CA SER A 166 -9.08 -4.32 8.12
C SER A 166 -9.60 -4.87 6.80
N GLY A 167 -9.70 -4.03 5.77
CA GLY A 167 -10.35 -4.40 4.50
C GLY A 167 -11.84 -4.77 4.65
N PHE A 168 -12.47 -4.33 5.75
CA PHE A 168 -13.83 -4.71 6.15
C PHE A 168 -14.80 -3.50 6.16
N PRO A 169 -16.07 -3.63 5.73
CA PRO A 169 -16.72 -4.81 5.18
C PRO A 169 -15.99 -5.32 3.95
N PRO A 170 -16.01 -6.64 3.70
CA PRO A 170 -15.23 -7.22 2.62
C PRO A 170 -15.62 -6.57 1.29
N HIS A 171 -14.63 -6.26 0.46
CA HIS A 171 -14.82 -5.64 -0.84
C HIS A 171 -13.82 -6.18 -1.85
N LYS A 172 -14.09 -5.94 -3.12
CA LYS A 172 -13.23 -6.29 -4.26
C LYS A 172 -13.18 -5.17 -5.30
N HIS A 173 -12.20 -5.24 -6.19
CA HIS A 173 -11.99 -4.34 -7.32
C HIS A 173 -11.24 -5.09 -8.42
N ASP A 174 -11.80 -6.20 -8.88
CA ASP A 174 -11.20 -7.12 -9.85
C ASP A 174 -11.89 -7.09 -11.23
N THR A 175 -12.94 -6.27 -11.36
CA THR A 175 -13.77 -6.21 -12.56
C THR A 175 -14.02 -4.77 -12.99
N ASP A 176 -13.78 -4.46 -14.27
CA ASP A 176 -14.19 -3.20 -14.87
C ASP A 176 -15.70 -3.26 -15.20
N ARG A 177 -16.54 -2.76 -14.27
CA ARG A 177 -18.00 -2.66 -14.42
C ARG A 177 -18.54 -1.36 -13.83
N LEU A 178 -18.04 -0.24 -14.34
CA LEU A 178 -18.47 1.08 -13.88
C LEU A 178 -19.98 1.30 -14.12
N PRO A 179 -20.69 1.99 -13.21
CA PRO A 179 -20.16 2.72 -12.05
C PRO A 179 -20.02 1.89 -10.77
N ASP A 180 -20.18 0.57 -10.82
CA ASP A 180 -20.27 -0.29 -9.63
C ASP A 180 -18.92 -0.79 -9.13
N GLU A 181 -17.94 -0.95 -10.02
CA GLU A 181 -16.60 -1.42 -9.70
C GLU A 181 -15.58 -0.99 -10.76
N SER A 182 -14.37 -0.67 -10.32
CA SER A 182 -13.19 -0.53 -11.17
C SER A 182 -12.24 -1.71 -10.97
N HIS A 183 -11.46 -2.04 -12.00
CA HIS A 183 -10.43 -3.08 -11.89
C HIS A 183 -9.08 -2.50 -11.46
N HIS A 184 -8.56 -3.02 -10.34
CA HIS A 184 -7.26 -2.69 -9.77
C HIS A 184 -6.58 -3.96 -9.27
N ASP A 185 -5.33 -4.17 -9.70
CA ASP A 185 -4.44 -5.11 -9.03
C ASP A 185 -4.00 -4.52 -7.70
N GLU A 186 -3.84 -5.35 -6.67
CA GLU A 186 -3.45 -4.89 -5.34
C GLU A 186 -2.40 -5.79 -4.68
N VAL A 187 -1.43 -5.17 -4.01
CA VAL A 187 -0.39 -5.87 -3.24
C VAL A 187 -0.27 -5.24 -1.85
N TYR A 188 -0.20 -6.11 -0.84
CA TYR A 188 0.04 -5.76 0.56
C TYR A 188 1.40 -6.21 1.04
N ASN A 189 2.02 -5.41 1.90
CA ASN A 189 3.17 -5.81 2.71
C ASN A 189 2.93 -5.46 4.18
N PHE A 190 3.04 -6.45 5.07
CA PHE A 190 2.56 -6.37 6.45
C PHE A 190 3.67 -6.08 7.46
N ARG A 191 3.34 -5.34 8.52
CA ARG A 191 4.14 -5.22 9.75
C ARG A 191 3.24 -5.47 10.96
N PHE A 192 3.82 -5.98 12.04
CA PHE A 192 3.10 -6.21 13.29
C PHE A 192 3.79 -5.55 14.47
N ARG A 193 2.98 -5.15 15.46
CA ARG A 193 3.49 -4.66 16.73
C ARG A 193 2.83 -5.38 17.90
N PRO A 194 3.62 -6.06 18.77
CA PRO A 194 5.06 -6.34 18.62
C PRO A 194 5.41 -7.15 17.35
N GLY A 195 6.67 -7.08 16.89
CA GLY A 195 7.13 -7.67 15.61
C GLY A 195 7.05 -9.19 15.47
N HIS A 196 6.73 -9.91 16.54
CA HIS A 196 6.42 -11.35 16.51
C HIS A 196 4.90 -11.63 16.41
N GLY A 197 4.11 -10.58 16.18
CA GLY A 197 2.67 -10.70 15.97
C GLY A 197 2.33 -11.36 14.64
N PHE A 198 1.05 -11.68 14.50
CA PHE A 198 0.52 -12.32 13.31
C PHE A 198 -0.95 -11.99 13.10
N GLY A 199 -1.48 -12.37 11.95
CA GLY A 199 -2.88 -12.20 11.56
C GLY A 199 -3.27 -13.17 10.46
N MET A 200 -4.49 -13.01 9.96
CA MET A 200 -4.99 -13.75 8.80
C MET A 200 -5.44 -12.79 7.72
N GLN A 201 -5.04 -13.06 6.49
CA GLN A 201 -5.71 -12.52 5.31
C GLN A 201 -6.72 -13.54 4.83
N LEU A 202 -7.99 -13.14 4.69
CA LEU A 202 -8.99 -13.94 3.99
C LEU A 202 -9.04 -13.50 2.52
N LEU A 203 -9.16 -14.45 1.61
CA LEU A 203 -9.43 -14.21 0.20
C LEU A 203 -10.61 -15.08 -0.25
N GLN A 204 -11.76 -14.44 -0.46
CA GLN A 204 -12.98 -15.11 -0.88
C GLN A 204 -13.32 -14.72 -2.32
N ARG A 205 -13.22 -15.67 -3.25
CA ARG A 205 -13.35 -15.39 -4.70
C ARG A 205 -14.76 -14.97 -5.09
N GLU A 206 -15.75 -15.59 -4.47
CA GLU A 206 -17.17 -15.45 -4.81
C GLU A 206 -18.01 -15.35 -3.54
N ASP A 207 -19.07 -14.54 -3.58
CA ASP A 207 -19.98 -14.38 -2.44
C ASP A 207 -20.73 -15.69 -2.18
N GLY A 208 -20.88 -16.06 -0.91
CA GLY A 208 -21.51 -17.32 -0.50
C GLY A 208 -20.61 -18.57 -0.55
N GLU A 209 -19.41 -18.48 -1.13
CA GLU A 209 -18.46 -19.59 -1.21
C GLU A 209 -17.36 -19.51 -0.13
N VAL A 210 -16.74 -20.62 0.24
CA VAL A 210 -15.64 -20.60 1.23
C VAL A 210 -14.38 -19.99 0.63
N GLY A 211 -13.77 -19.04 1.35
CA GLY A 211 -12.50 -18.43 0.97
C GLY A 211 -11.26 -19.15 1.52
N GLU A 212 -10.09 -18.71 1.07
CA GLU A 212 -8.78 -19.16 1.53
C GLU A 212 -8.27 -18.22 2.63
N ALA A 213 -7.75 -18.77 3.72
CA ALA A 213 -7.14 -17.99 4.80
C ALA A 213 -5.62 -18.17 4.79
N TYR A 214 -4.89 -17.07 4.71
CA TYR A 214 -3.44 -17.03 4.70
C TYR A 214 -2.91 -16.49 6.02
N HIS A 215 -2.00 -17.24 6.66
CA HIS A 215 -1.30 -16.79 7.86
C HIS A 215 -0.26 -15.74 7.50
N ILE A 216 -0.47 -14.50 7.97
CA ILE A 216 0.42 -13.37 7.73
C ILE A 216 1.19 -13.02 8.99
N VAL A 217 2.49 -12.81 8.83
CA VAL A 217 3.44 -12.41 9.87
C VAL A 217 4.24 -11.18 9.40
N ASP A 218 5.04 -10.60 10.29
CA ASP A 218 5.87 -9.44 9.96
C ASP A 218 6.73 -9.68 8.70
N GLY A 219 6.68 -8.73 7.76
CA GLY A 219 7.37 -8.82 6.46
C GLY A 219 6.64 -9.63 5.39
N SER A 220 5.49 -10.25 5.68
CA SER A 220 4.70 -10.98 4.67
C SER A 220 4.28 -10.06 3.52
N THR A 221 4.31 -10.58 2.29
CA THR A 221 3.73 -9.91 1.12
C THR A 221 2.59 -10.75 0.57
N LEU A 222 1.47 -10.12 0.23
CA LEU A 222 0.31 -10.79 -0.35
C LEU A 222 -0.15 -10.04 -1.61
N GLN A 223 -0.28 -10.79 -2.70
CA GLN A 223 -0.81 -10.30 -3.98
C GLN A 223 -2.28 -10.67 -4.09
N ILE A 224 -3.16 -9.72 -4.40
CA ILE A 224 -4.60 -9.93 -4.55
C ILE A 224 -4.92 -9.85 -6.03
N ASP A 225 -5.18 -11.01 -6.63
CA ASP A 225 -5.60 -11.17 -8.03
C ASP A 225 -7.11 -10.97 -8.23
N LYS A 226 -7.96 -11.42 -7.28
CA LYS A 226 -9.41 -11.22 -7.33
C LYS A 226 -10.14 -11.59 -6.03
N GLY A 227 -11.37 -11.12 -5.88
CA GLY A 227 -12.27 -11.48 -4.79
C GLY A 227 -12.18 -10.58 -3.57
N TYR A 228 -13.00 -10.89 -2.57
CA TYR A 228 -13.12 -10.16 -1.32
C TYR A 228 -11.96 -10.44 -0.38
N HIS A 229 -11.32 -9.40 0.15
CA HIS A 229 -10.02 -9.54 0.81
C HIS A 229 -9.89 -8.81 2.18
N PRO A 230 -10.75 -9.10 3.17
CA PRO A 230 -10.56 -8.57 4.52
C PRO A 230 -9.37 -9.25 5.21
N CYS A 231 -8.75 -8.57 6.16
CA CYS A 231 -7.68 -9.12 6.99
C CYS A 231 -7.91 -8.81 8.47
N VAL A 232 -7.34 -9.63 9.36
CA VAL A 232 -7.52 -9.51 10.81
C VAL A 232 -6.20 -9.74 11.53
N ALA A 233 -5.90 -8.88 12.50
CA ALA A 233 -4.79 -9.09 13.42
C ALA A 233 -5.20 -10.08 14.51
N ALA A 234 -4.27 -10.94 14.97
CA ALA A 234 -4.55 -11.77 16.14
C ALA A 234 -4.65 -10.92 17.43
N PRO A 235 -5.37 -11.40 18.47
CA PRO A 235 -5.51 -10.66 19.72
C PRO A 235 -4.16 -10.28 20.33
N GLY A 236 -4.03 -9.04 20.80
CA GLY A 236 -2.80 -8.52 21.40
C GLY A 236 -1.79 -7.93 20.40
N TYR A 237 -2.07 -7.99 19.10
CA TYR A 237 -1.20 -7.41 18.07
C TYR A 237 -1.88 -6.28 17.31
N GLU A 238 -1.14 -5.20 17.09
CA GLU A 238 -1.47 -4.20 16.08
C GLU A 238 -0.92 -4.65 14.73
N MET A 239 -1.58 -4.23 13.65
CA MET A 239 -1.20 -4.58 12.28
C MET A 239 -1.11 -3.32 11.44
N TYR A 240 0.00 -3.18 10.74
CA TYR A 240 0.20 -2.23 9.65
C TYR A 240 0.28 -2.98 8.34
N TYR A 241 -0.20 -2.38 7.27
CA TYR A 241 0.14 -2.85 5.94
C TYR A 241 0.25 -1.71 4.94
N PHE A 242 1.27 -1.83 4.09
CA PHE A 242 1.50 -0.96 2.96
C PHE A 242 0.71 -1.49 1.77
N THR A 243 -0.08 -0.62 1.15
CA THR A 243 -1.00 -0.97 0.06
C THR A 243 -0.59 -0.27 -1.22
N ILE A 244 -0.50 -1.07 -2.27
CA ILE A 244 -0.20 -0.65 -3.63
C ILE A 244 -1.37 -1.08 -4.50
N LEU A 245 -2.07 -0.13 -5.12
CA LEU A 245 -3.03 -0.43 -6.17
C LEU A 245 -2.57 0.14 -7.50
N ALA A 246 -2.78 -0.62 -8.56
CA ALA A 246 -2.59 -0.18 -9.93
C ALA A 246 -3.90 -0.39 -10.71
N GLY A 247 -4.50 0.72 -11.15
CA GLY A 247 -5.74 0.65 -11.94
C GLY A 247 -5.51 0.11 -13.35
N ALA A 248 -6.44 -0.70 -13.85
CA ALA A 248 -6.39 -1.25 -15.19
C ALA A 248 -6.87 -0.26 -16.27
N SER A 249 -7.99 0.43 -16.00
CA SER A 249 -8.66 1.34 -16.93
C SER A 249 -8.63 2.80 -16.48
N GLN A 250 -8.64 3.03 -15.17
CA GLN A 250 -8.66 4.35 -14.53
C GLN A 250 -7.89 4.34 -13.21
N ARG A 251 -7.53 5.52 -12.71
CA ARG A 251 -6.90 5.67 -11.39
C ARG A 251 -7.91 5.55 -10.23
N SER A 252 -9.04 6.24 -10.31
CA SER A 252 -10.04 6.28 -9.24
C SER A 252 -10.55 4.88 -8.89
N LEU A 253 -10.59 4.58 -7.59
CA LEU A 253 -10.98 3.29 -7.07
C LEU A 253 -12.47 3.28 -6.76
N VAL A 254 -13.21 2.35 -7.37
CA VAL A 254 -14.59 2.05 -7.04
C VAL A 254 -14.64 0.63 -6.49
N GLN A 255 -14.79 0.53 -5.18
CA GLN A 255 -14.87 -0.75 -4.48
C GLN A 255 -16.27 -1.37 -4.58
N PHE A 256 -16.33 -2.66 -4.86
CA PHE A 256 -17.55 -3.44 -4.77
C PHE A 256 -17.62 -4.20 -3.46
N PHE A 257 -18.47 -3.74 -2.54
CA PHE A 257 -18.68 -4.44 -1.27
C PHE A 257 -19.40 -5.78 -1.47
N GLN A 258 -19.03 -6.77 -0.66
CA GLN A 258 -19.64 -8.08 -0.68
C GLN A 258 -21.13 -7.99 -0.37
N PRO A 259 -22.04 -8.43 -1.27
CA PRO A 259 -23.47 -8.24 -1.11
C PRO A 259 -24.01 -8.77 0.22
N THR A 260 -23.59 -9.96 0.64
CA THR A 260 -23.99 -10.57 1.92
C THR A 260 -23.63 -9.71 3.14
N HIS A 261 -22.61 -8.86 3.05
CA HIS A 261 -22.08 -8.06 4.16
C HIS A 261 -22.22 -6.55 3.96
N ALA A 262 -22.77 -6.11 2.82
CA ALA A 262 -22.83 -4.70 2.43
C ALA A 262 -23.61 -3.82 3.43
N TYR A 263 -24.57 -4.40 4.17
CA TYR A 263 -25.31 -3.70 5.21
C TYR A 263 -24.39 -3.10 6.31
N GLN A 264 -23.17 -3.63 6.48
CA GLN A 264 -22.23 -3.16 7.50
C GLN A 264 -21.64 -1.78 7.18
N VAL A 265 -21.75 -1.31 5.93
CA VAL A 265 -21.46 0.08 5.56
C VAL A 265 -22.35 1.06 6.34
N GLU A 266 -23.53 0.61 6.79
CA GLU A 266 -24.45 1.40 7.61
C GLU A 266 -24.14 1.33 9.11
N THR A 267 -23.32 0.38 9.56
CA THR A 267 -23.06 0.12 10.99
C THR A 267 -21.68 0.58 11.44
N ILE A 268 -20.71 0.68 10.54
CA ILE A 268 -19.34 1.09 10.88
C ILE A 268 -19.24 2.62 10.92
N PRO A 269 -18.88 3.22 12.06
CA PRO A 269 -18.76 4.67 12.18
C PRO A 269 -17.75 5.25 11.16
N GLY A 270 -18.13 6.33 10.46
CA GLY A 270 -17.25 7.09 9.57
C GLY A 270 -16.86 6.40 8.25
N ILE A 271 -17.33 5.19 7.96
CA ILE A 271 -16.92 4.46 6.74
C ILE A 271 -17.39 5.14 5.45
N LYS A 272 -18.54 5.81 5.47
CA LYS A 272 -19.08 6.50 4.29
C LYS A 272 -18.23 7.70 3.88
N ASP A 273 -17.68 8.42 4.86
CA ASP A 273 -16.77 9.54 4.61
C ASP A 273 -15.46 9.04 4.00
N MET A 274 -14.97 7.89 4.48
CA MET A 274 -13.81 7.21 3.88
C MET A 274 -14.09 6.82 2.41
N ILE A 275 -15.23 6.18 2.12
CA ILE A 275 -15.59 5.80 0.74
C ILE A 275 -15.63 7.02 -0.19
N ALA A 276 -16.14 8.15 0.29
CA ALA A 276 -16.18 9.39 -0.49
C ALA A 276 -14.79 9.94 -0.84
N LYS A 277 -13.75 9.66 -0.02
CA LYS A 277 -12.36 10.02 -0.30
C LYS A 277 -11.66 9.12 -1.33
N PHE A 278 -12.32 8.09 -1.85
CA PHE A 278 -11.78 7.23 -2.92
C PHE A 278 -12.46 7.44 -4.28
N LYS A 279 -13.69 7.97 -4.30
CA LYS A 279 -14.42 8.35 -5.53
C LYS A 279 -13.88 9.63 -6.16
#